data_AF-A0AAD9M1X6-F1
#
_entry.id   AF-A0AAD9M1X6-F1
#
_cell.length_a   1.000
_cell.length_b   1.000
_cell.length_c   1.000
_cell.angle_alpha   90.00
_cell.angle_beta   90.00
_cell.angle_gamma   90.00
#
_symmetry.space_group_name_H-M   'P 1'
#
loop_
_entity.id
_entity.type
_entity.pdbx_description
1 polymer ?
#
loop_
_entity_poly.entity_id
_entity_poly.type
_entity_poly.pdbx_seq_one_letter_code
_entity_poly.pdbx_strand_id
1 'polypeptide(L)'
;MTLRDKEYKDAVAENLPRQYRNGHGPSPPESSTGSVPPHFDVIKQFPPRGKWQLHRLGATAKFTCCQCKRPKTSKLVAVEEGQWSQLCCNGCYGTRLLDS
;
A
#
# COMPACT_ATOMS: atom_id res chain seq x y z
N MET A 1 -20.80 1.30 16.70
CA MET A 1 -20.61 0.38 15.56
C MET A 1 -21.83 0.51 14.68
N THR A 2 -21.68 1.10 13.50
CA THR A 2 -22.78 1.48 12.60
C THR A 2 -23.34 0.25 11.88
N LEU A 3 -24.67 0.19 11.73
CA LEU A 3 -25.40 -0.95 11.15
C LEU A 3 -24.89 -1.36 9.75
N ARG A 4 -24.31 -0.41 9.01
CA ARG A 4 -23.69 -0.61 7.69
C ARG A 4 -22.45 -1.52 7.69
N ASP A 5 -21.71 -1.58 8.79
CA ASP A 5 -20.54 -2.46 8.93
C ASP A 5 -20.92 -3.93 9.13
N LYS A 6 -22.14 -4.19 9.60
CA LYS A 6 -22.63 -5.53 9.88
C LYS A 6 -23.11 -6.20 8.60
N GLU A 7 -23.97 -5.52 7.84
CA GLU A 7 -24.44 -6.02 6.54
C GLU A 7 -23.30 -6.31 5.55
N TYR A 8 -22.24 -5.50 5.55
CA TYR A 8 -21.08 -5.74 4.68
C TYR A 8 -20.35 -7.04 5.01
N LYS A 9 -20.29 -7.44 6.29
CA LYS A 9 -19.64 -8.70 6.70
C LYS A 9 -20.53 -9.91 6.41
N ASP A 10 -21.85 -9.76 6.59
CA ASP A 10 -22.81 -10.83 6.33
C ASP A 10 -22.91 -11.13 4.82
N ALA A 11 -22.92 -10.11 3.96
CA ALA A 11 -22.96 -10.29 2.50
C ALA A 11 -21.70 -10.97 1.92
N VAL A 12 -20.54 -10.79 2.56
CA VAL A 12 -19.28 -11.45 2.15
C VAL A 12 -19.27 -12.93 2.52
N ALA A 13 -19.92 -13.31 3.62
CA ALA A 13 -19.94 -14.69 4.10
C ALA A 13 -20.74 -15.64 3.18
N GLU A 14 -21.84 -15.17 2.57
CA GLU A 14 -22.69 -16.00 1.71
C GLU A 14 -22.15 -16.21 0.30
N ASN A 15 -21.18 -15.41 -0.15
CA ASN A 15 -20.60 -15.52 -1.50
C ASN A 15 -19.22 -16.18 -1.55
N LEU A 16 -18.74 -16.76 -0.45
CA LEU A 16 -17.47 -17.50 -0.46
C LEU A 16 -17.63 -18.91 -1.08
N PRO A 17 -16.87 -19.25 -2.14
CA PRO A 17 -16.77 -20.63 -2.65
C PRO A 17 -16.61 -21.69 -1.55
N ARG A 18 -17.20 -22.88 -1.71
CA ARG A 18 -17.17 -23.99 -0.69
C ARG A 18 -15.77 -24.45 -0.26
N GLN A 19 -14.71 -23.97 -0.91
CA GLN A 19 -13.33 -24.46 -0.81
C GLN A 19 -12.61 -24.01 0.48
N TYR A 20 -13.11 -23.00 1.19
CA TYR A 20 -12.44 -22.45 2.40
C TYR A 20 -12.97 -23.02 3.72
N ARG A 21 -13.87 -24.01 3.67
CA ARG A 21 -14.53 -24.54 4.89
C ARG A 21 -13.64 -25.48 5.71
N ASN A 22 -12.54 -25.98 5.13
CA ASN A 22 -11.63 -26.93 5.77
C ASN A 22 -10.21 -26.37 5.87
N GLY A 23 -9.94 -25.60 6.93
CA GLY A 23 -8.69 -25.56 7.73
C GLY A 23 -7.31 -25.28 7.10
N HIS A 24 -7.10 -25.37 5.79
CA HIS A 24 -5.83 -25.09 5.13
C HIS A 24 -6.09 -24.42 3.78
N GLY A 25 -6.53 -23.17 3.82
CA GLY A 25 -6.59 -22.32 2.63
C GLY A 25 -5.26 -21.59 2.42
N PRO A 26 -4.81 -21.38 1.17
CA PRO A 26 -3.79 -20.36 0.91
C PRO A 26 -4.34 -19.02 1.40
N SER A 27 -3.48 -18.25 2.08
CA SER A 27 -3.77 -16.90 2.57
C SER A 27 -4.59 -16.11 1.54
N PRO A 28 -5.60 -15.32 1.95
CA PRO A 28 -6.40 -14.56 1.02
C PRO A 28 -5.49 -13.71 0.13
N PRO A 29 -5.80 -13.55 -1.17
CA PRO A 29 -5.09 -12.57 -1.99
C PRO A 29 -5.31 -11.24 -1.29
N GLU A 30 -4.23 -10.69 -0.72
CA GLU A 30 -4.23 -9.42 -0.03
C GLU A 30 -4.82 -8.40 -1.01
N SER A 31 -6.10 -8.11 -0.79
CA SER A 31 -6.90 -7.25 -1.63
C SER A 31 -6.26 -5.89 -1.54
N SER A 32 -5.45 -5.61 -2.57
CA SER A 32 -4.55 -4.49 -2.69
C SER A 32 -5.36 -3.23 -3.01
N THR A 33 -6.31 -2.90 -2.14
CA THR A 33 -6.92 -1.59 -2.08
C THR A 33 -5.90 -0.67 -1.43
N GLY A 34 -5.55 0.41 -2.13
CA GLY A 34 -4.49 1.38 -1.82
C GLY A 34 -4.65 2.19 -0.53
N SER A 35 -5.07 1.53 0.55
CA SER A 35 -5.02 2.08 1.90
C SER A 35 -3.58 2.13 2.37
N VAL A 36 -3.16 3.29 2.88
CA VAL A 36 -1.87 3.45 3.55
C VAL A 36 -1.75 2.36 4.62
N PRO A 37 -0.72 1.49 4.57
CA PRO A 37 -0.53 0.49 5.60
C PRO A 37 -0.44 1.17 6.97
N PRO A 38 -1.03 0.61 8.03
CA PRO A 38 -1.09 1.25 9.35
C PRO A 38 0.29 1.51 9.98
N HIS A 39 1.36 0.92 9.43
CA HIS A 39 2.74 1.17 9.85
C HIS A 39 3.37 2.43 9.24
N PHE A 40 2.73 3.05 8.23
CA PHE A 40 3.17 4.29 7.63
C PHE A 40 2.33 5.45 8.16
N ASP A 41 2.81 6.09 9.22
CA ASP A 41 2.27 7.37 9.68
C ASP A 41 2.67 8.48 8.68
N VAL A 42 1.78 8.86 7.77
CA VAL A 42 2.03 9.89 6.74
C VAL A 42 1.70 11.27 7.30
N ILE A 43 2.74 12.06 7.54
CA ILE A 43 2.60 13.42 8.08
C ILE A 43 2.52 14.50 6.99
N LYS A 44 2.91 14.18 5.74
CA LYS A 44 2.80 15.10 4.62
C LYS A 44 2.73 14.35 3.29
N GLN A 45 1.80 14.78 2.45
CA GLN A 45 1.69 14.36 1.05
C GLN A 45 2.16 15.51 0.15
N PHE A 46 3.00 15.23 -0.82
CA PHE A 46 3.39 16.20 -1.83
C PHE A 46 2.41 16.12 -3.03
N PRO A 47 2.31 17.17 -3.87
CA PRO A 47 1.51 17.09 -5.08
C PRO A 47 1.92 15.90 -5.96
N PRO A 48 0.95 15.18 -6.55
CA PRO A 48 1.25 14.11 -7.48
C PRO A 48 1.98 14.64 -8.72
N ARG A 49 2.83 13.81 -9.31
CA ARG A 49 3.56 14.05 -10.54
C ARG A 49 3.40 12.84 -11.46
N GLY A 50 2.50 12.98 -12.43
CA GLY A 50 2.00 11.84 -13.21
C GLY A 50 1.39 10.80 -12.28
N LYS A 51 1.81 9.55 -12.46
CA LYS A 51 1.37 8.41 -11.63
C LYS A 51 2.08 8.31 -10.27
N TRP A 52 3.07 9.16 -9.99
CA TRP A 52 3.85 9.08 -8.75
C TRP A 52 3.45 10.17 -7.76
N GLN A 53 3.46 9.82 -6.48
CA GLN A 53 3.27 10.79 -5.41
C GLN A 53 4.26 10.55 -4.27
N LEU A 54 4.97 11.60 -3.86
CA LEU A 54 5.90 11.55 -2.74
C LEU A 54 5.15 11.77 -1.42
N HIS A 55 5.52 11.01 -0.40
CA HIS A 55 4.96 11.04 0.94
C HIS A 55 6.09 11.15 1.97
N ARG A 56 5.89 11.97 3.00
CA ARG A 56 6.75 12.05 4.18
C ARG A 56 6.09 11.35 5.35
N LEU A 57 6.85 10.47 5.97
CA LEU A 57 6.48 9.69 7.14
C LEU A 57 6.88 10.42 8.44
N GLY A 58 6.10 10.24 9.51
CA GLY A 58 6.39 10.75 10.85
C GLY A 58 7.67 10.12 11.43
N ALA A 59 7.78 8.81 11.27
CA ALA A 59 8.95 8.02 11.67
C ALA A 59 9.75 7.52 10.44
N THR A 60 11.01 7.17 10.68
CA THR A 60 11.85 6.51 9.68
C THR A 60 11.37 5.08 9.49
N ALA A 61 11.07 4.68 8.26
CA ALA A 61 10.63 3.34 7.93
C ALA A 61 11.70 2.56 7.15
N LYS A 62 11.72 1.24 7.36
CA LYS A 62 12.50 0.29 6.56
C LYS A 62 11.64 -0.23 5.43
N PHE A 63 12.13 -0.19 4.20
CA PHE A 63 11.43 -0.72 3.03
C PHE A 63 12.42 -1.11 1.93
N THR A 64 11.98 -1.94 1.00
CA THR A 64 12.75 -2.27 -0.21
C THR A 64 12.23 -1.45 -1.36
N CYS A 65 13.11 -0.71 -2.04
CA CYS A 65 12.71 0.08 -3.20
C CYS A 65 12.27 -0.83 -4.36
N CYS A 66 11.06 -0.65 -4.88
CA CYS A 66 10.54 -1.42 -6.01
C CYS A 66 11.34 -1.21 -7.30
N GLN A 67 12.12 -0.13 -7.41
CA GLN A 67 12.94 0.22 -8.57
C GLN A 67 14.36 -0.31 -8.47
N CYS A 68 15.17 0.22 -7.55
CA CYS A 68 16.56 -0.22 -7.42
C CYS A 68 16.75 -1.53 -6.64
N LYS A 69 15.68 -2.13 -6.11
CA LYS A 69 15.67 -3.38 -5.33
C LYS A 69 16.58 -3.40 -4.10
N ARG A 70 17.05 -2.23 -3.65
CA ARG A 70 17.90 -2.08 -2.46
C ARG A 70 17.07 -1.77 -1.22
N PRO A 71 17.44 -2.30 -0.04
CA PRO A 71 16.84 -1.89 1.22
C PRO A 71 17.11 -0.41 1.48
N LYS A 72 16.14 0.25 2.11
CA LYS A 72 16.15 1.67 2.44
C LYS A 72 15.64 1.87 3.85
N THR A 73 16.20 2.87 4.51
CA THR A 73 15.76 3.35 5.82
C THR A 73 15.56 4.86 5.65
N SER A 74 14.31 5.32 5.53
CA SER A 74 14.03 6.73 5.23
C SER A 74 12.66 7.18 5.70
N LYS A 75 12.48 8.50 5.79
CA LYS A 75 11.17 9.15 6.03
C LYS A 75 10.46 9.54 4.73
N LEU A 76 11.08 9.35 3.56
CA LEU A 76 10.50 9.70 2.27
C LEU A 76 10.28 8.45 1.43
N VAL A 77 9.04 8.26 0.99
CA VAL A 77 8.61 7.17 0.12
C VAL A 77 7.77 7.75 -1.02
N ALA A 78 8.01 7.28 -2.24
CA ALA A 78 7.15 7.58 -3.37
C ALA A 78 6.28 6.36 -3.67
N VAL A 79 5.03 6.62 -4.00
CA VAL A 79 4.01 5.61 -4.27
C VAL A 79 3.50 5.83 -5.69
N GLU A 80 3.31 4.75 -6.44
CA GLU A 80 2.72 4.75 -7.78
C GLU A 80 1.22 4.47 -7.67
N GLU A 81 0.37 5.39 -8.13
CA GLU A 81 -1.10 5.23 -8.17
C GLU A 81 -1.74 4.82 -6.82
N GLY A 82 -1.15 5.27 -5.71
CA GLY A 82 -1.60 4.91 -4.36
C GLY A 82 -1.26 3.47 -3.93
N GLN A 83 -0.46 2.74 -4.70
CA GLN A 83 -0.06 1.37 -4.44
C GLN A 83 1.10 1.28 -3.42
N TRP A 84 0.77 1.34 -2.13
CA TRP A 84 1.74 1.29 -1.02
C TRP A 84 2.54 -0.02 -0.89
N SER A 85 2.15 -1.07 -1.61
CA SER A 85 2.94 -2.31 -1.72
C SER A 85 4.18 -2.14 -2.63
N GLN A 86 4.25 -1.07 -3.43
CA GLN A 86 5.34 -0.81 -4.37
C GLN A 86 6.07 0.50 -4.05
N LEU A 87 6.73 0.54 -2.89
CA LEU A 87 7.42 1.75 -2.43
C LEU A 87 8.68 2.04 -3.25
N CYS A 88 8.79 3.28 -3.71
CA CYS A 88 9.96 3.80 -4.41
C CYS A 88 10.74 4.76 -3.51
N CYS A 89 12.07 4.70 -3.56
CA CYS A 89 12.90 5.63 -2.79
C CYS A 89 12.96 7.01 -3.44
N ASN A 90 13.22 8.05 -2.64
CA ASN A 90 13.31 9.44 -3.15
C ASN A 90 14.32 9.60 -4.30
N GLY A 91 15.45 8.88 -4.28
CA GLY A 91 16.44 8.91 -5.36
C GLY A 91 15.90 8.38 -6.69
N CYS A 92 15.30 7.19 -6.68
CA CYS A 92 14.69 6.60 -7.89
C CYS A 92 13.46 7.39 -8.35
N TYR A 93 12.70 7.96 -7.42
CA TYR A 93 11.62 8.89 -7.74
C TYR A 93 12.14 10.10 -8.51
N GLY A 94 13.21 10.75 -8.05
CA GLY A 94 13.84 11.87 -8.76
C GLY A 94 14.27 11.52 -10.18
N THR A 95 14.89 10.36 -10.38
CA THR A 95 15.27 9.88 -11.73
C THR A 95 14.05 9.68 -12.63
N ARG A 96 12.94 9.13 -12.11
CA ARG A 96 11.72 8.92 -12.90
C ARG A 96 11.05 10.22 -13.34
N LEU A 97 11.15 11.28 -12.54
CA LEU A 97 10.63 12.59 -12.90
C LEU A 97 11.41 13.28 -14.01
N LEU A 98 12.66 12.88 -14.27
CA LEU A 98 13.45 13.44 -15.37
C LEU A 98 13.08 12.82 -16.72
N ASP A 99 12.39 11.68 -16.71
CA ASP A 99 12.01 10.89 -17.89
C ASP A 99 10.52 11.06 -18.25
N SER A 100 9.78 11.94 -17.55
CA SER A 100 8.32 12.13 -17.66
C SER A 100 7.94 13.47 -18.28
#